data_AF-A0A6A4QZY2-F1
#
_entry.id   AF-A0A6A4QZY2-F1
#
_cell.length_a   1.000
_cell.length_b   1.000
_cell.length_c   1.000
_cell.angle_alpha   90.00
_cell.angle_beta   90.00
_cell.angle_gamma   90.00
#
_symmetry.space_group_name_H-M   'P 1'
#
loop_
_entity.id
_entity.type
_entity.pdbx_description
1 polymer ?
#
loop_
_entity_poly.entity_id
_entity_poly.type
_entity_poly.pdbx_seq_one_letter_code
_entity_poly.pdbx_strand_id
1 'polypeptide(L)' 'MALLPLFLILTISAEVEGAKLFVFGDSYVDTGNYLNSPSYKPPYGITYPGYPSGRFSNGRVLTDYLGNFLFPLFALFLDH' A
#
# COMPACT_ATOMS: atom_id res chain seq x y z
N MET A 1 26.65 32.84 -23.92
CA MET A 1 25.16 32.76 -23.91
C MET A 1 24.79 31.35 -24.35
N ALA A 2 23.83 30.71 -23.67
CA ALA A 2 23.32 29.35 -23.92
C ALA A 2 24.13 28.15 -23.37
N LEU A 3 24.38 28.12 -22.04
CA LEU A 3 24.52 26.85 -21.30
C LEU A 3 23.53 26.73 -20.13
N LEU A 4 22.74 27.76 -19.86
CA LEU A 4 21.68 27.72 -18.84
C LEU A 4 20.51 26.75 -19.11
N PRO A 5 20.09 26.42 -20.35
CA PRO A 5 18.88 25.62 -20.53
C PRO A 5 19.12 24.13 -20.32
N LEU A 6 20.37 23.65 -20.29
CA LEU A 6 20.67 22.22 -20.10
C LEU A 6 20.66 21.82 -18.62
N PHE A 7 20.95 22.74 -17.69
CA PHE A 7 20.95 22.48 -16.25
C PHE A 7 19.53 22.50 -15.65
N LEU A 8 18.58 23.14 -16.32
CA LEU A 8 17.16 23.18 -15.93
C LEU A 8 16.39 21.90 -16.32
N ILE A 9 16.97 21.08 -17.22
CA ILE A 9 16.46 19.77 -17.64
C ILE A 9 17.25 18.64 -16.95
N LEU A 10 18.00 18.94 -15.88
CA LEU A 10 18.15 17.97 -14.79
C LEU A 10 16.81 17.99 -14.05
N THR A 11 15.81 17.40 -14.70
CA THR A 11 14.49 17.15 -14.19
C THR A 11 14.60 16.83 -12.72
N ILE A 12 13.88 17.62 -11.93
CA ILE A 12 13.37 17.24 -10.63
C ILE A 12 12.64 15.91 -10.85
N SER A 13 13.39 14.82 -10.89
CA SER A 13 12.93 13.53 -10.41
C SER A 13 13.15 13.61 -8.91
N ALA A 14 12.43 14.52 -8.26
CA ALA A 14 12.20 14.36 -6.84
C ALA A 14 11.30 13.13 -6.77
N GLU A 15 11.94 11.97 -6.73
CA GLU A 15 11.33 10.84 -6.06
C GLU A 15 10.90 11.39 -4.71
N VAL A 16 9.60 11.36 -4.42
CA VAL A 16 9.09 11.75 -3.11
C VAL A 16 9.56 10.64 -2.17
N GLU A 17 10.82 10.70 -1.78
CA GLU A 17 11.47 9.76 -0.91
C GLU A 17 10.79 9.91 0.46
N GLY A 18 9.94 8.94 0.79
CA GLY A 18 9.25 8.89 2.08
C GLY A 18 7.82 9.43 2.12
N ALA A 19 7.09 9.46 1.01
CA ALA A 19 5.63 9.61 1.10
C ALA A 19 5.02 8.41 1.87
N LYS A 20 4.22 8.71 2.90
CA LYS A 20 3.57 7.72 3.76
C LYS A 20 2.06 7.81 3.63
N LEU A 21 1.41 6.66 3.62
CA LEU A 21 -0.04 6.55 3.69
C LEU A 21 -0.46 6.28 5.13
N PHE A 22 -1.14 7.25 5.73
CA PHE A 22 -1.80 7.06 7.03
C PHE A 22 -3.26 6.74 6.78
N VAL A 23 -3.71 5.58 7.24
CA VAL A 23 -5.04 5.06 6.97
C VAL A 23 -5.81 4.96 8.27
N PHE A 24 -6.97 5.61 8.30
CA PHE A 24 -7.92 5.54 9.40
C PHE A 24 -9.21 4.93 8.86
N GLY A 25 -9.84 4.08 9.66
CA GLY A 25 -11.11 3.46 9.28
C GLY A 25 -11.39 2.21 10.10
N ASP A 26 -12.18 1.33 9.50
CA ASP A 26 -12.62 0.07 10.07
C ASP A 26 -12.02 -1.14 9.31
N SER A 27 -12.67 -2.29 9.42
CA SER A 27 -12.33 -3.53 8.70
C SER A 27 -12.04 -3.36 7.21
N TYR A 28 -12.67 -2.42 6.50
CA TYR A 28 -12.49 -2.24 5.05
C TYR A 28 -11.09 -1.76 4.65
N VAL A 29 -10.33 -1.23 5.61
CA VAL A 29 -8.98 -0.71 5.38
C VAL A 29 -7.92 -1.38 6.27
N ASP A 30 -8.35 -2.29 7.16
CA ASP A 30 -7.47 -2.98 8.09
C ASP A 30 -6.65 -4.07 7.38
N THR A 31 -5.33 -4.00 7.56
CA THR A 31 -4.35 -4.95 7.03
C THR A 31 -3.71 -5.81 8.11
N GLY A 32 -4.27 -5.84 9.33
CA GLY A 32 -3.83 -6.75 10.39
C GLY A 32 -3.78 -6.17 11.81
N ASN A 33 -4.40 -5.02 12.07
CA ASN A 33 -4.46 -4.43 13.40
C ASN A 33 -5.43 -5.17 14.34
N TYR A 34 -6.50 -5.78 13.83
CA TYR A 34 -7.55 -6.42 14.64
C TYR A 34 -7.72 -7.93 14.41
N LEU A 35 -6.61 -8.69 14.45
CA LEU A 35 -6.59 -10.15 14.26
C LEU A 35 -7.47 -10.95 15.22
N ASN A 36 -7.61 -10.50 16.47
CA ASN A 36 -8.38 -11.18 17.52
C ASN A 36 -9.84 -10.71 17.61
N SER A 37 -10.31 -9.92 16.63
CA SER A 37 -11.69 -9.48 16.59
C SER A 37 -12.64 -10.69 16.47
N PRO A 38 -13.74 -10.76 17.24
CA PRO A 38 -14.74 -11.81 17.05
C PRO A 38 -15.43 -11.74 15.67
N SER A 39 -15.30 -10.60 14.98
CA SER A 39 -15.79 -10.40 13.62
C SER A 39 -14.80 -10.89 12.54
N TYR A 40 -13.55 -11.17 12.90
CA TYR A 40 -12.56 -11.75 11.99
C TYR A 40 -12.80 -13.26 11.90
N LYS A 41 -13.35 -13.71 10.76
CA LYS A 41 -13.80 -15.09 10.57
C LYS A 41 -13.36 -15.62 9.21
N PRO A 42 -13.19 -16.94 9.05
CA PRO A 42 -13.06 -17.55 7.73
C PRO A 42 -14.22 -17.10 6.82
N PRO A 43 -14.00 -16.89 5.51
CA PRO A 43 -12.88 -17.38 4.70
C PRO A 43 -11.75 -16.36 4.44
N TYR A 44 -11.50 -15.40 5.33
CA TYR A 44 -10.52 -14.34 5.04
C TYR A 44 -9.10 -14.84 4.75
N GLY A 45 -8.51 -14.26 3.70
CA GLY A 45 -7.18 -14.59 3.23
C GLY A 45 -7.05 -15.81 2.30
N ILE A 46 -8.11 -16.54 1.95
CA ILE A 46 -7.99 -17.76 1.11
C ILE A 46 -7.57 -17.42 -0.32
N THR A 47 -8.17 -16.41 -0.96
CA THR A 47 -7.79 -16.01 -2.33
C THR A 47 -6.45 -15.26 -2.35
N TYR A 48 -6.24 -14.37 -1.39
CA TYR A 48 -4.98 -13.65 -1.22
C TYR A 48 -4.80 -13.28 0.25
N PRO A 49 -3.64 -13.53 0.89
CA PRO A 49 -2.42 -14.14 0.33
C PRO A 49 -2.37 -15.69 0.39
N GLY A 50 -3.49 -16.36 0.65
CA GLY A 50 -3.56 -17.82 0.85
C GLY A 50 -3.55 -18.24 2.33
N TYR A 51 -3.49 -17.28 3.25
CA TYR A 51 -3.56 -17.48 4.70
C TYR A 51 -4.25 -16.28 5.36
N PRO A 52 -4.82 -16.43 6.56
CA PRO A 52 -5.51 -15.35 7.27
C PRO A 52 -4.53 -14.23 7.70
N SER A 53 -4.35 -13.22 6.84
CA SER A 53 -3.38 -12.14 7.04
C SER A 53 -3.88 -10.99 7.94
N GLY A 54 -5.10 -11.08 8.46
CA GLY A 54 -5.74 -9.99 9.22
C GLY A 54 -6.49 -8.96 8.40
N ARG A 55 -6.56 -9.15 7.08
CA ARG A 55 -7.47 -8.41 6.20
C ARG A 55 -8.88 -8.97 6.36
N PHE A 56 -9.87 -8.11 6.56
CA PHE A 56 -11.29 -8.52 6.65
C PHE A 56 -11.89 -8.78 5.27
N SER A 57 -11.16 -9.51 4.43
CA SER A 57 -11.51 -9.84 3.06
C SER A 57 -10.90 -11.19 2.69
N ASN A 58 -11.51 -11.89 1.73
CA ASN A 58 -10.92 -13.08 1.15
C ASN A 58 -9.68 -12.76 0.29
N GLY A 59 -9.49 -11.49 -0.07
CA GLY A 59 -8.31 -11.02 -0.77
C GLY A 59 -7.81 -9.67 -0.25
N ARG A 60 -7.30 -8.84 -1.17
CA ARG A 60 -6.86 -7.48 -0.86
C ARG A 60 -8.02 -6.61 -0.36
N VAL A 61 -7.71 -5.68 0.54
CA VAL A 61 -8.59 -4.60 1.01
C VAL A 61 -8.27 -3.30 0.27
N LEU A 62 -9.10 -2.26 0.42
CA LEU A 62 -8.97 -1.02 -0.35
C LEU A 62 -7.56 -0.39 -0.23
N THR A 63 -6.99 -0.45 0.97
CA THR A 63 -5.64 0.06 1.27
C THR A 63 -4.56 -0.60 0.42
N ASP A 64 -4.68 -1.89 0.10
CA ASP A 64 -3.68 -2.57 -0.73
C ASP A 64 -3.68 -2.01 -2.15
N TYR A 65 -4.87 -1.74 -2.71
CA TYR A 65 -4.99 -1.18 -4.05
C TYR A 65 -4.49 0.26 -4.10
N LEU A 66 -4.81 1.07 -3.08
CA LEU A 66 -4.33 2.44 -2.98
C LEU A 66 -2.81 2.48 -2.77
N GLY A 67 -2.28 1.61 -1.92
CA GLY A 67 -0.83 1.46 -1.71
C GLY A 67 -0.12 1.09 -3.01
N ASN A 68 -0.66 0.12 -3.76
CA ASN A 68 -0.12 -0.30 -5.05
C ASN A 68 -0.19 0.80 -6.12
N PHE A 69 -1.26 1.59 -6.14
CA PHE A 69 -1.44 2.67 -7.09
C PHE A 69 -0.53 3.87 -6.79
N LEU A 70 -0.39 4.25 -5.51
CA LEU A 70 0.37 5.42 -5.09
C LEU A 70 1.88 5.14 -4.93
N PHE A 71 2.24 3.90 -4.58
CA PHE A 71 3.62 3.50 -4.27
C PHE A 71 4.02 2.19 -4.97
N PRO A 72 3.96 2.11 -6.31
CA PRO A 72 4.14 0.85 -7.05
C PRO A 72 5.51 0.16 -6.83
N LEU A 73 6.56 0.92 -6.50
CA LEU A 73 7.88 0.38 -6.17
C LEU A 73 7.98 -0.17 -4.73
N PHE A 74 7.24 0.41 -3.78
CA PHE A 74 7.20 -0.04 -2.38
C PHE A 74 6.11 -1.09 -2.14
N ALA A 75 5.11 -1.14 -3.00
CA ALA A 75 4.04 -2.13 -3.00
C ALA A 75 4.55 -3.58 -3.03
N LEU A 76 5.64 -3.84 -3.74
CA LEU A 76 6.32 -5.14 -3.76
C LEU A 76 6.94 -5.51 -2.40
N PHE A 77 7.22 -4.54 -1.54
CA PHE A 77 7.88 -4.75 -0.25
C PHE A 77 6.89 -4.99 0.91
N LEU A 78 5.62 -4.59 0.77
CA LEU A 78 4.61 -4.75 1.83
C LEU A 78 4.02 -6.16 1.95
N ASP A 79 4.43 -7.10 1.09
CA ASP A 79 3.93 -8.49 1.07
C ASP A 79 4.91 -9.50 1.74
N HIS A 80 5.90 -9.05 2.54
CA HIS A 80 6.78 -9.92 3.33
C HIS A 80 6.28 -10.19 4.76
#